data_AF-A0AA97A2B3-F1
#
_entry.id   AF-A0AA97A2B3-F1
#
_cell.length_a   1.000
_cell.length_b   1.000
_cell.length_c   1.000
_cell.angle_alpha   90.00
_cell.angle_beta   90.00
_cell.angle_gamma   90.00
#
_symmetry.space_group_name_H-M   'P 1'
#
loop_
_entity.id
_entity.type
_entity.pdbx_description
1 polymer ?
#
loop_
_entity_poly.entity_id
_entity_poly.type
_entity_poly.pdbx_seq_one_letter_code
_entity_poly.pdbx_strand_id
1 'polypeptide(L)'
;MAFAFNRIDPEEIRAIQQTPWLGANYSERIWGNTQALANELQKQLAVSLLTGRSAHETAEVINAQFGKGSYNSRRLVRTEASHFHAEMEALAYEEAEVERYRLVAVLDLRTSSVCREHDGEVYLVSERVKGKNYPPLHPWCRTVTIALDDDEWLAKATRSARDPVTGKTIQVPANMTYKDWYEKYVDKTTDLVEDGSQKLYNQDMFTLDLMAKQRSFTVGDDIRVKTKKLNGTDFDFWAQDNTKKIRDTVFNVQSNLQELKDYTIPTVVFLKKSRLPGFAGYDYKQDILFVSDTLHSEKEFAKVLSDNYFAAQNIKGTMIHELTHKKHWDSAKAFYKAHKKRYNSVERAMSELNSPLVSYVKEQLKHDYNYLYNISDNAAIAFYNDNINELVAEVGVLGDKVADPNLLNKVKEVLSWK
;
A
#
# COMPACT_ATOMS: atom_id res chain seq x y z
N MET A 1 -38.60 -7.38 -36.65
CA MET A 1 -37.47 -7.70 -37.56
C MET A 1 -36.40 -8.36 -36.73
N ALA A 2 -36.05 -9.61 -37.03
CA ALA A 2 -34.95 -10.30 -36.36
C ALA A 2 -33.64 -9.76 -36.94
N PHE A 3 -32.83 -9.08 -36.12
CA PHE A 3 -31.47 -8.74 -36.50
C PHE A 3 -30.72 -10.06 -36.74
N ALA A 4 -30.28 -10.28 -37.97
CA ALA A 4 -29.30 -11.33 -38.23
C ALA A 4 -28.03 -10.93 -37.47
N PHE A 5 -27.61 -11.73 -36.49
CA PHE A 5 -26.27 -11.62 -35.93
C PHE A 5 -25.28 -11.92 -37.07
N ASN A 6 -24.91 -10.89 -37.83
CA ASN A 6 -23.91 -10.99 -38.86
C ASN A 6 -22.65 -11.53 -38.21
N ARG A 7 -22.12 -12.62 -38.77
CA ARG A 7 -20.79 -13.10 -38.43
C ARG A 7 -19.84 -11.96 -38.79
N ILE A 8 -19.13 -11.43 -37.81
CA ILE A 8 -18.09 -10.41 -38.01
C ILE A 8 -17.16 -10.91 -39.12
N ASP A 9 -16.90 -10.09 -40.14
CA ASP A 9 -16.05 -10.46 -41.27
C ASP A 9 -14.62 -10.76 -40.77
N PRO A 10 -14.08 -11.97 -41.00
CA PRO A 10 -12.70 -12.29 -40.64
C PRO A 10 -11.64 -11.33 -41.20
N GLU A 11 -11.89 -10.67 -42.32
CA GLU A 11 -10.99 -9.66 -42.88
C GLU A 11 -11.03 -8.35 -42.08
N GLU A 12 -12.20 -7.92 -41.59
CA GLU A 12 -12.31 -6.76 -40.68
C GLU A 12 -11.61 -7.02 -39.35
N ILE A 13 -11.76 -8.22 -38.79
CA ILE A 13 -11.04 -8.64 -37.57
C ILE A 13 -9.53 -8.54 -37.78
N ARG A 14 -9.02 -9.02 -38.92
CA ARG A 14 -7.59 -8.92 -39.23
C ARG A 14 -7.13 -7.49 -39.44
N ALA A 15 -7.94 -6.66 -40.09
CA ALA A 15 -7.63 -5.25 -40.29
C ALA A 15 -7.49 -4.50 -38.96
N ILE A 16 -8.43 -4.70 -38.01
CA ILE A 16 -8.35 -4.10 -36.67
C ILE A 16 -7.12 -4.59 -35.90
N GLN A 17 -6.80 -5.88 -36.00
CA GLN A 17 -5.63 -6.48 -35.34
C GLN A 17 -4.29 -5.92 -35.85
N GLN A 18 -4.19 -5.64 -37.15
CA GLN A 18 -2.96 -5.16 -37.78
C GLN A 18 -2.79 -3.64 -37.71
N THR A 19 -3.89 -2.90 -37.53
CA THR A 19 -3.87 -1.44 -37.48
C THR A 19 -3.08 -0.93 -36.27
N PRO A 20 -1.99 -0.15 -36.49
CA PRO A 20 -1.26 0.48 -35.39
C PRO A 20 -2.14 1.52 -34.70
N TRP A 21 -2.15 1.53 -33.38
CA TRP A 21 -2.81 2.54 -32.58
C TRP A 21 -1.86 3.03 -31.50
N LEU A 22 -1.72 4.35 -31.28
CA LEU A 22 -0.64 4.92 -30.44
C LEU A 22 0.76 4.42 -30.85
N GLY A 23 1.03 4.35 -32.16
CA GLY A 23 2.36 4.12 -32.72
C GLY A 23 2.79 2.66 -32.92
N ALA A 24 2.00 1.66 -32.50
CA ALA A 24 2.28 0.24 -32.76
C ALA A 24 1.01 -0.63 -32.66
N ASN A 25 1.00 -1.79 -33.30
CA ASN A 25 -0.02 -2.84 -33.08
C ASN A 25 0.44 -3.86 -32.01
N TYR A 26 -0.44 -4.80 -31.63
CA TYR A 26 -0.13 -5.78 -30.58
C TYR A 26 1.08 -6.68 -30.92
N SER A 27 1.23 -7.07 -32.18
CA SER A 27 2.31 -7.93 -32.66
C SER A 27 3.64 -7.20 -32.54
N GLU A 28 3.72 -5.96 -33.01
CA GLU A 28 4.90 -5.09 -32.88
C GLU A 28 5.27 -4.85 -31.42
N ARG A 29 4.30 -4.69 -30.51
CA ARG A 29 4.53 -4.57 -29.07
C ARG A 29 5.08 -5.86 -28.45
N ILE A 30 4.65 -7.03 -28.91
CA ILE A 30 5.18 -8.33 -28.48
C ILE A 30 6.61 -8.51 -28.98
N TRP A 31 6.84 -8.31 -30.28
CA TRP A 31 8.18 -8.43 -30.88
C TRP A 31 9.17 -7.42 -30.32
N GLY A 32 8.73 -6.19 -30.06
CA GLY A 32 9.54 -5.16 -29.38
C GLY A 32 9.96 -5.59 -27.97
N ASN A 33 9.07 -6.20 -27.19
CA ASN A 33 9.43 -6.74 -25.87
C ASN A 33 10.41 -7.93 -25.98
N THR A 34 10.22 -8.81 -26.96
CA THR A 34 11.11 -9.95 -27.22
C THR A 34 12.51 -9.48 -27.63
N GLN A 35 12.60 -8.48 -28.52
CA GLN A 35 13.88 -7.89 -28.94
C GLN A 35 14.58 -7.18 -27.78
N ALA A 36 13.83 -6.46 -26.94
CA ALA A 36 14.37 -5.83 -25.74
C ALA A 36 14.98 -6.85 -24.77
N LEU A 37 14.30 -7.99 -24.57
CA LEU A 37 14.83 -9.10 -23.77
C LEU A 37 16.10 -9.70 -24.38
N ALA A 38 16.12 -9.94 -25.69
CA ALA A 38 17.29 -10.49 -26.39
C ALA A 38 18.51 -9.56 -26.28
N ASN A 39 18.31 -8.25 -26.50
CA ASN A 39 19.37 -7.24 -26.41
C ASN A 39 19.90 -7.12 -24.97
N GLU A 40 19.02 -7.11 -23.96
CA GLU A 40 19.43 -7.01 -22.57
C GLU A 40 20.12 -8.29 -22.09
N LEU A 41 19.67 -9.48 -22.53
CA LEU A 41 20.35 -10.74 -22.27
C LEU A 41 21.78 -10.71 -22.83
N GLN A 42 21.96 -10.30 -24.08
CA GLN A 42 23.30 -10.18 -24.70
C GLN A 42 24.21 -9.23 -23.92
N LYS A 43 23.68 -8.09 -23.50
CA LYS A 43 24.40 -7.10 -22.69
C LYS A 43 24.78 -7.65 -21.30
N GLN A 44 23.84 -8.29 -20.60
CA GLN A 44 24.09 -8.83 -19.27
C GLN A 44 25.05 -10.03 -19.29
N LEU A 45 25.05 -10.83 -20.36
CA LEU A 45 26.05 -11.88 -20.58
C LEU A 45 27.45 -11.29 -20.81
N ALA A 46 27.57 -10.21 -21.59
CA ALA A 46 28.85 -9.52 -21.77
C ALA A 46 29.38 -8.94 -20.44
N VAL A 47 28.51 -8.31 -19.66
CA VAL A 47 28.84 -7.81 -18.31
C VAL A 47 29.22 -8.97 -17.38
N SER A 48 28.51 -10.08 -17.44
CA SER A 48 28.80 -11.28 -16.63
C SER A 48 30.19 -11.82 -16.90
N LEU A 49 30.58 -11.93 -18.18
CA LEU A 49 31.91 -12.37 -18.60
C LEU A 49 33.02 -11.43 -18.14
N LEU A 50 32.80 -10.11 -18.26
CA LEU A 50 33.80 -9.10 -17.89
C LEU A 50 33.99 -8.94 -16.38
N THR A 51 32.96 -9.24 -15.59
CA THR A 51 32.95 -9.00 -14.14
C THR A 51 33.06 -10.27 -13.29
N GLY A 52 33.03 -11.45 -13.92
CA GLY A 52 32.98 -12.74 -13.21
C GLY A 52 31.64 -13.01 -12.52
N ARG A 53 30.56 -12.30 -12.89
CA ARG A 53 29.23 -12.47 -12.31
C ARG A 53 28.70 -13.86 -12.63
N SER A 54 28.15 -14.56 -11.63
CA SER A 54 27.59 -15.90 -11.82
C SER A 54 26.37 -15.90 -12.75
N ALA A 55 26.11 -17.05 -13.37
CA ALA A 55 24.91 -17.24 -14.18
C ALA A 55 23.61 -16.96 -13.39
N HIS A 56 23.61 -17.28 -12.09
CA HIS A 56 22.49 -17.03 -11.19
C HIS A 56 22.23 -15.53 -10.99
N GLU A 57 23.26 -14.74 -10.67
CA GLU A 57 23.11 -13.28 -10.52
C GLU A 57 22.71 -12.60 -11.83
N THR A 58 23.18 -13.13 -12.97
CA THR A 58 22.82 -12.62 -14.30
C THR A 58 21.34 -12.91 -14.61
N ALA A 59 20.87 -14.11 -14.30
CA ALA A 59 19.46 -14.48 -14.40
C ALA A 59 18.58 -13.64 -13.47
N GLU A 60 19.01 -13.34 -12.25
CA GLU A 60 18.27 -12.46 -11.32
C GLU A 60 18.12 -11.02 -11.85
N VAL A 61 19.15 -10.46 -12.51
CA VAL A 61 19.05 -9.13 -13.12
C VAL A 61 18.05 -9.12 -14.29
N ILE A 62 18.08 -10.17 -15.11
CA ILE A 62 17.13 -10.34 -16.21
C ILE A 62 15.72 -10.56 -15.68
N ASN A 63 15.54 -11.39 -14.65
CA ASN A 63 14.26 -11.61 -13.98
C ASN A 63 13.75 -10.34 -13.26
N ALA A 64 14.61 -9.49 -12.72
CA ALA A 64 14.17 -8.24 -12.12
C ALA A 64 13.59 -7.27 -13.17
N GLN A 65 14.13 -7.27 -14.39
CA GLN A 65 13.64 -6.43 -15.48
C GLN A 65 12.44 -7.05 -16.22
N PHE A 66 12.50 -8.36 -16.52
CA PHE A 66 11.53 -9.06 -17.38
C PHE A 66 10.65 -10.09 -16.65
N GLY A 67 10.90 -10.37 -15.37
CA GLY A 67 10.08 -11.24 -14.52
C GLY A 67 8.68 -10.68 -14.20
N LYS A 68 8.34 -9.51 -14.76
CA LYS A 68 6.97 -8.99 -14.86
C LYS A 68 6.25 -9.42 -16.14
N GLY A 69 6.80 -10.38 -16.88
CA GLY A 69 6.24 -10.87 -18.14
C GLY A 69 4.74 -11.18 -18.05
N SER A 70 4.31 -11.93 -17.02
CA SER A 70 2.89 -12.24 -16.82
C SER A 70 2.01 -10.99 -16.60
N TYR A 71 2.51 -10.00 -15.85
CA TYR A 71 1.81 -8.74 -15.62
C TYR A 71 1.74 -7.88 -16.88
N ASN A 72 2.84 -7.78 -17.63
CA ASN A 72 2.92 -7.03 -18.88
C ASN A 72 2.05 -7.68 -19.96
N SER A 73 2.10 -9.01 -20.10
CA SER A 73 1.22 -9.75 -21.00
C SER A 73 -0.23 -9.56 -20.63
N ARG A 74 -0.59 -9.63 -19.33
CA ARG A 74 -1.97 -9.41 -18.90
C ARG A 74 -2.44 -7.97 -19.17
N ARG A 75 -1.58 -6.96 -18.96
CA ARG A 75 -1.87 -5.57 -19.31
C ARG A 75 -2.10 -5.42 -20.81
N LEU A 76 -1.22 -6.01 -21.62
CA LEU A 76 -1.27 -5.95 -23.07
C LEU A 76 -2.56 -6.63 -23.57
N VAL A 77 -2.80 -7.89 -23.20
CA VAL A 77 -4.03 -8.62 -23.55
C VAL A 77 -5.28 -7.83 -23.15
N ARG A 78 -5.34 -7.29 -21.93
CA ARG A 78 -6.49 -6.50 -21.47
C ARG A 78 -6.69 -5.25 -22.33
N THR A 79 -5.62 -4.51 -22.58
CA THR A 79 -5.68 -3.21 -23.27
C THR A 79 -6.01 -3.41 -24.76
N GLU A 80 -5.39 -4.40 -25.41
CA GLU A 80 -5.69 -4.75 -26.80
C GLU A 80 -7.11 -5.31 -26.95
N ALA A 81 -7.58 -6.14 -26.02
CA ALA A 81 -8.97 -6.60 -26.02
C ALA A 81 -9.95 -5.44 -25.86
N SER A 82 -9.66 -4.49 -24.96
CA SER A 82 -10.47 -3.28 -24.81
C SER A 82 -10.47 -2.42 -26.08
N HIS A 83 -9.33 -2.26 -26.75
CA HIS A 83 -9.26 -1.59 -28.06
C HIS A 83 -10.08 -2.32 -29.11
N PHE A 84 -9.92 -3.64 -29.23
CA PHE A 84 -10.67 -4.44 -30.19
C PHE A 84 -12.19 -4.33 -29.97
N HIS A 85 -12.66 -4.49 -28.73
CA HIS A 85 -14.08 -4.33 -28.42
C HIS A 85 -14.59 -2.92 -28.70
N ALA A 86 -13.80 -1.88 -28.41
CA ALA A 86 -14.16 -0.51 -28.71
C ALA A 86 -14.25 -0.27 -30.23
N GLU A 87 -13.33 -0.79 -31.03
CA GLU A 87 -13.41 -0.67 -32.49
C GLU A 87 -14.62 -1.39 -33.08
N MET A 88 -14.93 -2.58 -32.57
CA MET A 88 -16.14 -3.30 -32.97
C MET A 88 -17.42 -2.51 -32.65
N GLU A 89 -17.45 -1.89 -31.47
CA GLU A 89 -18.57 -1.05 -31.05
C GLU A 89 -18.69 0.20 -31.93
N ALA A 90 -17.57 0.81 -32.33
CA ALA A 90 -17.58 1.96 -33.23
C ALA A 90 -18.11 1.60 -34.63
N LEU A 91 -17.71 0.45 -35.18
CA LEU A 91 -18.27 -0.05 -36.45
C LEU A 91 -19.77 -0.29 -36.35
N ALA A 92 -20.23 -0.83 -35.21
CA ALA A 92 -21.65 -1.00 -34.96
C ALA A 92 -22.39 0.35 -34.88
N TYR A 93 -21.77 1.38 -34.30
CA TYR A 93 -22.33 2.74 -34.30
C TYR A 93 -22.41 3.34 -35.70
N GLU A 94 -21.40 3.11 -36.54
CA GLU A 94 -21.39 3.56 -37.94
C GLU A 94 -22.47 2.85 -38.77
N GLU A 95 -22.64 1.52 -38.62
CA GLU A 95 -23.68 0.74 -39.33
C GLU A 95 -25.10 1.10 -38.86
N ALA A 96 -25.26 1.39 -37.56
CA ALA A 96 -26.54 1.79 -36.98
C ALA A 96 -26.84 3.29 -37.09
N GLU A 97 -26.00 4.07 -37.77
CA GLU A 97 -26.14 5.53 -37.94
C GLU A 97 -26.27 6.30 -36.61
N VAL A 98 -25.60 5.81 -35.55
CA VAL A 98 -25.57 6.46 -34.24
C VAL A 98 -24.73 7.73 -34.33
N GLU A 99 -25.31 8.88 -34.01
CA GLU A 99 -24.60 10.17 -34.10
C GLU A 99 -23.73 10.46 -32.88
N ARG A 100 -24.17 10.02 -31.68
CA ARG A 100 -23.58 10.39 -30.40
C ARG A 100 -23.37 9.16 -29.52
N TYR A 101 -22.27 9.17 -28.79
CA TYR A 101 -21.99 8.16 -27.77
C TYR A 101 -21.65 8.81 -26.43
N ARG A 102 -21.91 8.08 -25.35
CA ARG A 102 -21.54 8.48 -23.98
C ARG A 102 -20.48 7.54 -23.44
N LEU A 103 -19.47 8.10 -22.77
CA LEU A 103 -18.49 7.31 -22.03
C LEU A 103 -19.07 6.85 -20.69
N VAL A 104 -18.92 5.56 -20.42
CA VAL A 104 -19.42 4.91 -19.20
C VAL A 104 -18.26 4.18 -18.52
N ALA A 105 -17.77 4.77 -17.44
CA ALA A 105 -16.76 4.18 -16.57
C ALA A 105 -17.37 3.09 -15.67
N VAL A 106 -16.54 2.33 -14.97
CA VAL A 106 -17.03 1.41 -13.93
C VAL A 106 -17.22 2.19 -12.63
N LEU A 107 -18.35 2.02 -11.95
CA LEU A 107 -18.58 2.64 -10.64
C LEU A 107 -18.02 1.75 -9.54
N ASP A 108 -16.70 1.85 -9.31
CA ASP A 108 -16.01 1.21 -8.19
C ASP A 108 -14.75 1.99 -7.78
N LEU A 109 -14.21 1.67 -6.59
CA LEU A 109 -13.03 2.36 -6.03
C LEU A 109 -11.71 2.11 -6.82
N ARG A 110 -11.72 1.24 -7.83
CA ARG A 110 -10.54 0.91 -8.65
C ARG A 110 -10.51 1.68 -9.96
N THR A 111 -11.58 2.38 -10.32
CA THR A 111 -11.65 3.20 -11.53
C THR A 111 -10.64 4.35 -11.44
N SER A 112 -9.87 4.56 -12.51
CA SER A 112 -8.78 5.55 -12.56
C SER A 112 -9.32 6.97 -12.60
N SER A 113 -8.52 7.96 -12.20
CA SER A 113 -8.86 9.39 -12.31
C SER A 113 -9.29 9.78 -13.73
N VAL A 114 -8.54 9.35 -14.75
CA VAL A 114 -8.87 9.58 -16.17
C VAL A 114 -10.26 9.03 -16.51
N CYS A 115 -10.57 7.79 -16.11
CA CYS A 115 -11.90 7.22 -16.36
C CYS A 115 -13.02 7.95 -15.61
N ARG A 116 -12.75 8.48 -14.41
CA ARG A 116 -13.74 9.21 -13.61
C ARG A 116 -14.07 10.56 -14.24
N GLU A 117 -13.05 11.27 -14.72
CA GLU A 117 -13.18 12.57 -15.37
C GLU A 117 -14.00 12.48 -16.66
N HIS A 118 -13.84 11.39 -17.40
CA HIS A 118 -14.56 11.15 -18.65
C HIS A 118 -15.93 10.47 -18.47
N ASP A 119 -16.36 10.06 -17.25
CA ASP A 119 -17.63 9.36 -17.07
C ASP A 119 -18.82 10.31 -17.30
N GLY A 120 -19.71 9.94 -18.22
CA GLY A 120 -20.89 10.74 -18.57
C GLY A 120 -20.67 11.72 -19.73
N GLU A 121 -19.42 11.95 -20.14
CA GLU A 121 -19.10 12.82 -21.28
C GLU A 121 -19.66 12.25 -22.59
N VAL A 122 -20.19 13.15 -23.43
CA VAL A 122 -20.86 12.81 -24.69
C VAL A 122 -20.08 13.40 -25.85
N TYR A 123 -19.81 12.58 -26.86
CA TYR A 123 -19.08 12.97 -28.07
C TYR A 123 -19.82 12.51 -29.32
N LEU A 124 -19.51 13.14 -30.46
CA LEU A 124 -19.98 12.70 -31.77
C LEU A 124 -19.15 11.50 -32.24
N VAL A 125 -19.80 10.51 -32.85
CA VAL A 125 -19.12 9.34 -33.45
C VAL A 125 -18.11 9.79 -34.53
N SER A 126 -18.42 10.85 -35.28
CA SER A 126 -17.53 11.44 -36.29
C SER A 126 -16.26 12.10 -35.73
N GLU A 127 -16.24 12.48 -34.45
CA GLU A 127 -15.11 13.13 -33.78
C GLU A 127 -14.28 12.16 -32.93
N ARG A 128 -14.46 10.85 -33.15
CA ARG A 128 -13.83 9.78 -32.39
C ARG A 128 -12.31 9.79 -32.56
N VAL A 129 -11.59 9.95 -31.45
CA VAL A 129 -10.14 9.88 -31.33
C VAL A 129 -9.75 8.86 -30.25
N LYS A 130 -9.21 7.73 -30.71
CA LYS A 130 -8.77 6.61 -29.87
C LYS A 130 -7.78 7.07 -28.79
N GLY A 131 -8.04 6.71 -27.54
CA GLY A 131 -7.18 7.06 -26.41
C GLY A 131 -7.35 8.48 -25.87
N LYS A 132 -8.20 9.31 -26.48
CA LYS A 132 -8.51 10.67 -26.00
C LYS A 132 -9.97 10.80 -25.57
N ASN A 133 -10.91 10.62 -26.49
CA ASN A 133 -12.34 10.67 -26.22
C ASN A 133 -13.05 9.34 -26.55
N TYR A 134 -12.29 8.29 -26.89
CA TYR A 134 -12.79 6.94 -27.15
C TYR A 134 -11.89 5.87 -26.51
N PRO A 135 -12.45 4.82 -25.88
CA PRO A 135 -11.65 3.83 -25.16
C PRO A 135 -10.76 2.99 -26.10
N PRO A 136 -9.67 2.38 -25.55
CA PRO A 136 -9.19 2.50 -24.18
C PRO A 136 -8.41 3.81 -23.95
N LEU A 137 -8.76 4.55 -22.90
CA LEU A 137 -8.14 5.85 -22.58
C LEU A 137 -6.74 5.72 -21.96
N HIS A 138 -6.44 4.56 -21.36
CA HIS A 138 -5.16 4.30 -20.71
C HIS A 138 -4.92 2.78 -20.58
N PRO A 139 -3.70 2.32 -20.24
CA PRO A 139 -3.46 0.91 -19.95
C PRO A 139 -4.33 0.43 -18.77
N TRP A 140 -4.92 -0.75 -18.86
CA TRP A 140 -5.93 -1.26 -17.91
C TRP A 140 -7.28 -0.53 -17.89
N CYS A 141 -7.60 0.27 -18.92
CA CYS A 141 -8.90 0.92 -19.01
C CYS A 141 -10.06 -0.09 -18.90
N ARG A 142 -11.15 0.35 -18.27
CA ARG A 142 -12.40 -0.41 -18.13
C ARG A 142 -13.63 0.40 -18.55
N THR A 143 -13.41 1.62 -19.03
CA THR A 143 -14.48 2.46 -19.60
C THR A 143 -14.92 1.85 -20.92
N VAL A 144 -16.23 1.87 -21.12
CA VAL A 144 -16.91 1.46 -22.36
C VAL A 144 -17.71 2.65 -22.90
N THR A 145 -18.26 2.51 -24.10
CA THR A 145 -19.19 3.46 -24.69
C THR A 145 -20.59 2.87 -24.76
N ILE A 146 -21.59 3.74 -24.78
CA ILE A 146 -22.97 3.39 -25.14
C ILE A 146 -23.48 4.37 -26.19
N ALA A 147 -24.33 3.90 -27.10
CA ALA A 147 -25.08 4.75 -28.02
C ALA A 147 -26.03 5.68 -27.24
N LEU A 148 -26.16 6.92 -27.71
CA LEU A 148 -27.00 7.95 -27.09
C LEU A 148 -28.07 8.42 -28.08
N ASP A 149 -29.08 7.58 -28.31
CA ASP A 149 -30.15 7.87 -29.28
C ASP A 149 -31.33 8.64 -28.64
N ASP A 150 -31.64 8.38 -27.37
CA ASP A 150 -32.74 9.03 -26.63
C ASP A 150 -32.41 9.14 -25.12
N ASP A 151 -32.37 10.37 -24.61
CA ASP A 151 -32.15 10.65 -23.18
C ASP A 151 -33.30 10.11 -22.29
N GLU A 152 -34.50 9.90 -22.85
CA GLU A 152 -35.66 9.38 -22.11
C GLU A 152 -35.51 7.89 -21.76
N TRP A 153 -34.80 7.10 -22.58
CA TRP A 153 -34.50 5.70 -22.29
C TRP A 153 -33.47 5.57 -21.16
N LEU A 154 -32.43 6.42 -21.18
CA LEU A 154 -31.39 6.45 -20.15
C LEU A 154 -31.94 6.80 -18.77
N ALA A 155 -32.98 7.63 -18.70
CA ALA A 155 -33.67 7.94 -17.45
C ALA A 155 -34.40 6.74 -16.82
N LYS A 156 -34.76 5.73 -17.62
CA LYS A 156 -35.48 4.51 -17.19
C LYS A 156 -34.54 3.30 -16.99
N ALA A 157 -33.31 3.39 -17.47
CA ALA A 157 -32.32 2.32 -17.41
C ALA A 157 -31.53 2.30 -16.08
N THR A 158 -30.87 1.18 -15.81
CA THR A 158 -29.95 1.02 -14.67
C THR A 158 -28.56 0.58 -15.16
N ARG A 159 -27.53 0.98 -14.42
CA ARG A 159 -26.14 0.52 -14.59
C ARG A 159 -25.65 -0.16 -13.32
N SER A 160 -24.72 -1.08 -13.49
CA SER A 160 -24.09 -1.76 -12.36
C SER A 160 -23.04 -0.89 -11.69
N ALA A 161 -23.08 -0.86 -10.36
CA ALA A 161 -22.06 -0.26 -9.51
C ALA A 161 -21.58 -1.28 -8.45
N ARG A 162 -20.44 -1.01 -7.82
CA ARG A 162 -19.99 -1.78 -6.66
C ARG A 162 -20.37 -1.05 -5.39
N ASP A 163 -20.96 -1.74 -4.44
CA ASP A 163 -21.09 -1.23 -3.09
C ASP A 163 -19.68 -1.12 -2.47
N PRO A 164 -19.25 0.08 -2.02
CA PRO A 164 -17.91 0.29 -1.50
C PRO A 164 -17.68 -0.42 -0.15
N VAL A 165 -18.74 -0.70 0.62
CA VAL A 165 -18.69 -1.36 1.92
C VAL A 165 -18.69 -2.88 1.77
N THR A 166 -19.65 -3.41 1.00
CA THR A 166 -19.86 -4.87 0.88
C THR A 166 -19.09 -5.49 -0.28
N GLY A 167 -18.65 -4.69 -1.26
CA GLY A 167 -18.00 -5.15 -2.48
C GLY A 167 -18.93 -5.89 -3.45
N LYS A 168 -20.23 -5.99 -3.17
CA LYS A 168 -21.23 -6.64 -4.03
C LYS A 168 -21.65 -5.70 -5.18
N THR A 169 -22.16 -6.27 -6.26
CA THR A 169 -22.74 -5.49 -7.36
C THR A 169 -24.13 -5.00 -6.96
N ILE A 170 -24.39 -3.71 -7.13
CA ILE A 170 -25.67 -3.05 -6.94
C ILE A 170 -26.12 -2.43 -8.27
N GLN A 171 -27.43 -2.20 -8.43
CA GLN A 171 -27.96 -1.46 -9.58
C GLN A 171 -28.25 -0.03 -9.18
N VAL A 172 -27.81 0.92 -9.99
CA VAL A 172 -28.03 2.35 -9.83
C VAL A 172 -28.62 2.93 -11.12
N PRO A 173 -29.26 4.12 -11.09
CA PRO A 173 -29.74 4.77 -12.31
C PRO A 173 -28.64 4.88 -13.38
N ALA A 174 -28.96 4.64 -14.65
CA ALA A 174 -27.97 4.62 -15.73
C ALA A 174 -27.31 6.00 -15.97
N ASN A 175 -28.02 7.08 -15.65
CA ASN A 175 -27.51 8.44 -15.72
C ASN A 175 -26.63 8.87 -14.52
N MET A 176 -26.50 8.03 -13.48
CA MET A 176 -25.64 8.31 -12.35
C MET A 176 -24.18 8.34 -12.79
N THR A 177 -23.51 9.48 -12.62
CA THR A 177 -22.08 9.61 -12.91
C THR A 177 -21.24 9.00 -11.79
N TYR A 178 -19.94 8.82 -12.04
CA TYR A 178 -19.00 8.40 -11.01
C TYR A 178 -18.99 9.38 -9.83
N LYS A 179 -19.07 10.68 -10.11
CA LYS A 179 -19.11 11.72 -9.09
C LYS A 179 -20.36 11.55 -8.20
N ASP A 180 -21.54 11.41 -8.81
CA ASP A 180 -22.80 11.22 -8.07
C ASP A 180 -22.79 9.93 -7.24
N TRP A 181 -22.25 8.84 -7.81
CA TRP A 181 -22.11 7.57 -7.11
C TRP A 181 -21.13 7.70 -5.93
N TYR A 182 -20.01 8.39 -6.12
CA TYR A 182 -19.03 8.62 -5.07
C TYR A 182 -19.63 9.47 -3.95
N GLU A 183 -20.26 10.60 -4.25
CA GLU A 183 -20.90 11.46 -3.25
C GLU A 183 -22.00 10.70 -2.47
N LYS A 184 -22.81 9.88 -3.16
CA LYS A 184 -23.94 9.18 -2.55
C LYS A 184 -23.55 7.94 -1.75
N TYR A 185 -22.56 7.17 -2.21
CA TYR A 185 -22.23 5.86 -1.64
C TYR A 185 -20.86 5.81 -0.96
N VAL A 186 -20.02 6.84 -1.13
CA VAL A 186 -18.69 6.96 -0.52
C VAL A 186 -18.61 8.16 0.44
N ASP A 187 -19.12 9.34 0.06
CA ASP A 187 -19.09 10.52 0.95
C ASP A 187 -20.23 10.52 2.00
N LYS A 188 -21.45 10.07 1.69
CA LYS A 188 -22.50 9.91 2.72
C LYS A 188 -22.28 8.75 3.70
N THR A 189 -21.47 7.78 3.30
CA THR A 189 -20.91 6.76 4.19
C THR A 189 -19.81 7.32 5.09
N THR A 190 -19.39 8.57 4.91
CA THR A 190 -18.49 9.23 5.87
C THR A 190 -19.26 9.79 7.07
N ASP A 191 -20.54 10.18 6.92
CA ASP A 191 -21.38 10.71 8.02
C ASP A 191 -22.14 9.63 8.83
N LEU A 192 -22.33 8.42 8.27
CA LEU A 192 -22.96 7.29 8.97
C LEU A 192 -21.94 6.33 9.62
N VAL A 193 -20.67 6.76 9.72
CA VAL A 193 -19.62 5.94 10.30
C VAL A 193 -19.04 6.59 11.56
N GLU A 194 -19.82 6.49 12.64
CA GLU A 194 -19.28 6.42 14.01
C GLU A 194 -18.88 4.98 14.42
N ASP A 195 -18.85 4.03 13.48
CA ASP A 195 -18.32 2.67 13.68
C ASP A 195 -17.33 2.28 12.57
N GLY A 196 -16.05 2.59 12.80
CA GLY A 196 -14.89 1.88 12.25
C GLY A 196 -14.79 1.70 10.73
N SER A 197 -14.89 2.79 9.96
CA SER A 197 -14.92 2.77 8.48
C SER A 197 -13.63 2.30 7.80
N GLN A 198 -13.91 1.60 6.71
CA GLN A 198 -13.01 1.18 5.66
C GLN A 198 -12.50 2.32 4.77
N LYS A 199 -11.20 2.24 4.44
CA LYS A 199 -10.59 2.31 3.09
C LYS A 199 -10.77 3.59 2.26
N LEU A 200 -9.85 4.52 2.46
CA LEU A 200 -9.42 5.47 1.42
C LEU A 200 -8.43 4.76 0.47
N TYR A 201 -8.89 4.25 -0.68
CA TYR A 201 -8.00 3.75 -1.73
C TYR A 201 -7.48 4.92 -2.57
N ASN A 202 -6.30 5.45 -2.22
CA ASN A 202 -5.60 6.41 -3.08
C ASN A 202 -4.68 5.69 -4.07
N GLN A 203 -5.04 5.77 -5.35
CA GLN A 203 -4.21 5.36 -6.49
C GLN A 203 -3.08 6.37 -6.80
N ASP A 204 -2.99 7.47 -6.04
CA ASP A 204 -2.02 8.55 -6.28
C ASP A 204 -0.78 8.50 -5.38
N MET A 205 -0.74 7.59 -4.40
CA MET A 205 0.47 7.41 -3.60
C MET A 205 1.32 6.30 -4.21
N PHE A 206 2.53 6.66 -4.64
CA PHE A 206 3.54 5.82 -5.30
C PHE A 206 3.43 5.71 -6.83
N THR A 207 3.65 6.82 -7.53
CA THR A 207 4.53 6.72 -8.70
C THR A 207 5.87 6.20 -8.20
N LEU A 208 6.07 4.89 -8.34
CA LEU A 208 7.36 4.29 -8.06
C LEU A 208 8.31 4.82 -9.12
N ASP A 209 8.97 5.90 -8.76
CA ASP A 209 9.91 6.60 -9.61
C ASP A 209 10.90 5.58 -10.17
N LEU A 210 11.04 5.58 -11.50
CA LEU A 210 12.00 4.73 -12.19
C LEU A 210 13.44 5.05 -11.76
N MET A 211 13.65 6.18 -11.07
CA MET A 211 14.90 6.63 -10.47
C MET A 211 14.92 6.58 -8.92
N ALA A 212 13.94 5.94 -8.27
CA ALA A 212 13.85 5.89 -6.81
C ALA A 212 15.16 5.37 -6.18
N LYS A 213 15.72 6.16 -5.26
CA LYS A 213 16.96 5.83 -4.54
C LYS A 213 16.84 4.44 -3.92
N GLN A 214 17.84 3.59 -4.16
CA GLN A 214 17.91 2.24 -3.59
C GLN A 214 18.85 2.22 -2.39
N ARG A 215 18.50 1.45 -1.37
CA ARG A 215 19.34 1.20 -0.20
C ARG A 215 19.12 -0.23 0.28
N SER A 216 20.18 -0.85 0.82
CA SER A 216 20.04 -2.11 1.55
C SER A 216 20.01 -1.81 3.05
N PHE A 217 19.09 -2.46 3.75
CA PHE A 217 18.97 -2.41 5.20
C PHE A 217 19.21 -3.82 5.76
N THR A 218 19.72 -3.91 6.99
CA THR A 218 19.86 -5.17 7.71
C THR A 218 18.82 -5.20 8.82
N VAL A 219 17.99 -6.24 8.84
CA VAL A 219 16.99 -6.50 9.89
C VAL A 219 17.57 -7.55 10.83
N GLY A 220 17.65 -7.22 12.12
CA GLY A 220 18.44 -8.01 13.07
C GLY A 220 19.91 -8.04 12.65
N ASP A 221 20.55 -9.19 12.82
CA ASP A 221 21.98 -9.32 12.52
C ASP A 221 22.27 -9.81 11.08
N ASP A 222 21.33 -10.51 10.42
CA ASP A 222 21.63 -11.29 9.22
C ASP A 222 20.73 -10.99 7.99
N ILE A 223 19.53 -10.44 8.18
CA ILE A 223 18.55 -10.34 7.09
C ILE A 223 18.77 -9.05 6.31
N ARG A 224 19.53 -9.13 5.21
CA ARG A 224 19.69 -8.00 4.29
C ARG A 224 18.50 -7.87 3.35
N VAL A 225 17.87 -6.70 3.32
CA VAL A 225 16.75 -6.38 2.42
C VAL A 225 17.09 -5.17 1.55
N LYS A 226 16.92 -5.33 0.23
CA LYS A 226 16.99 -4.23 -0.72
C LYS A 226 15.65 -3.50 -0.76
N THR A 227 15.67 -2.19 -0.62
CA THR A 227 14.47 -1.36 -0.60
C THR A 227 14.63 -0.14 -1.50
N LYS A 228 13.49 0.46 -1.85
CA LYS A 228 13.40 1.69 -2.63
C LYS A 228 12.78 2.78 -1.78
N LYS A 229 13.35 3.99 -1.86
CA LYS A 229 12.77 5.17 -1.22
C LYS A 229 11.41 5.47 -1.86
N LEU A 230 10.44 5.77 -1.02
CA LEU A 230 9.12 6.21 -1.43
C LEU A 230 9.14 7.74 -1.58
N ASN A 231 8.50 8.22 -2.65
CA ASN A 231 8.33 9.64 -2.91
C ASN A 231 6.86 10.04 -2.66
N GLY A 232 6.64 11.29 -2.26
CA GLY A 232 5.28 11.80 -1.94
C GLY A 232 4.75 11.32 -0.60
N THR A 233 5.62 10.85 0.29
CA THR A 233 5.29 10.52 1.69
C THR A 233 5.73 11.66 2.60
N ASP A 234 5.03 11.85 3.70
CA ASP A 234 5.36 12.91 4.68
C ASP A 234 6.62 12.58 5.50
N PHE A 235 7.02 11.31 5.48
CA PHE A 235 8.12 10.78 6.27
C PHE A 235 9.16 10.08 5.37
N ASP A 236 10.36 9.81 5.90
CA ASP A 236 11.42 9.08 5.18
C ASP A 236 11.11 7.58 5.11
N PHE A 237 10.31 7.23 4.10
CA PHE A 237 9.81 5.88 3.92
C PHE A 237 10.55 5.11 2.83
N TRP A 238 10.76 3.82 3.10
CA TRP A 238 11.40 2.88 2.18
C TRP A 238 10.60 1.59 2.12
N ALA A 239 10.43 1.01 0.94
CA ALA A 239 9.68 -0.22 0.77
C ALA A 239 10.49 -1.30 0.08
N GLN A 240 10.33 -2.55 0.52
CA GLN A 240 10.91 -3.73 -0.12
C GLN A 240 10.40 -3.92 -1.56
N ASP A 241 9.09 -3.74 -1.76
CA ASP A 241 8.46 -3.83 -3.08
C ASP A 241 7.21 -2.95 -3.19
N ASN A 242 6.43 -3.16 -4.26
CA ASN A 242 5.19 -2.43 -4.52
C ASN A 242 3.99 -3.38 -4.59
N THR A 243 3.95 -4.37 -3.70
CA THR A 243 2.75 -5.19 -3.56
C THR A 243 1.60 -4.37 -2.98
N LYS A 244 0.37 -4.84 -3.19
CA LYS A 244 -0.81 -4.17 -2.61
C LYS A 244 -0.71 -4.09 -1.08
N LYS A 245 -0.28 -5.16 -0.41
CA LYS A 245 -0.13 -5.19 1.04
C LYS A 245 0.84 -4.13 1.55
N ILE A 246 2.02 -4.02 0.92
CA ILE A 246 2.99 -2.97 1.28
C ILE A 246 2.40 -1.58 1.09
N ARG A 247 1.72 -1.29 -0.03
CA ARG A 247 1.09 0.03 -0.23
C ARG A 247 0.03 0.34 0.82
N ASP A 248 -0.85 -0.63 1.08
CA ASP A 248 -1.93 -0.48 2.06
C ASP A 248 -1.32 -0.30 3.48
N THR A 249 -0.26 -1.03 3.82
CA THR A 249 0.50 -0.83 5.08
C THR A 249 1.09 0.57 5.16
N VAL A 250 1.76 1.04 4.11
CA VAL A 250 2.39 2.38 4.10
C VAL A 250 1.33 3.45 4.34
N PHE A 251 0.18 3.34 3.68
CA PHE A 251 -0.94 4.25 3.89
C PHE A 251 -1.43 4.22 5.34
N ASN A 252 -1.76 3.05 5.87
CA ASN A 252 -2.27 2.93 7.24
C ASN A 252 -1.26 3.50 8.26
N VAL A 253 0.03 3.20 8.07
CA VAL A 253 1.09 3.67 8.96
C VAL A 253 1.29 5.18 8.82
N GLN A 254 1.31 5.74 7.61
CA GLN A 254 1.42 7.18 7.41
C GLN A 254 0.32 7.94 8.14
N SER A 255 -0.94 7.55 7.93
CA SER A 255 -2.10 8.21 8.55
C SER A 255 -2.01 8.18 10.08
N ASN A 256 -1.60 7.04 10.65
CA ASN A 256 -1.42 6.92 12.10
C ASN A 256 -0.23 7.76 12.61
N LEU A 257 0.88 7.80 11.88
CA LEU A 257 2.06 8.59 12.27
C LEU A 257 1.82 10.10 12.22
N GLN A 258 1.00 10.59 11.29
CA GLN A 258 0.61 12.02 11.20
C GLN A 258 -0.08 12.52 12.48
N GLU A 259 -0.78 11.64 13.19
CA GLU A 259 -1.45 11.98 14.45
C GLU A 259 -0.49 12.01 15.67
N LEU A 260 0.71 11.42 15.55
CA LEU A 260 1.66 11.23 16.66
C LEU A 260 2.69 12.35 16.74
N LYS A 261 2.22 13.59 16.90
CA LYS A 261 3.06 14.80 16.88
C LYS A 261 4.12 14.89 17.99
N ASP A 262 3.92 14.17 19.09
CA ASP A 262 4.85 14.17 20.24
C ASP A 262 6.06 13.24 20.05
N TYR A 263 6.09 12.48 18.95
CA TYR A 263 7.17 11.55 18.64
C TYR A 263 8.01 12.03 17.47
N THR A 264 9.32 11.86 17.57
CA THR A 264 10.22 12.02 16.42
C THR A 264 10.17 10.74 15.61
N ILE A 265 9.79 10.83 14.34
CA ILE A 265 9.64 9.65 13.47
C ILE A 265 11.01 9.31 12.82
N PRO A 266 11.54 8.09 13.01
CA PRO A 266 12.79 7.65 12.38
C PRO A 266 12.57 7.31 10.89
N THR A 267 13.62 6.87 10.19
CA THR A 267 13.44 6.23 8.88
C THR A 267 12.55 4.99 9.05
N VAL A 268 11.52 4.85 8.21
CA VAL A 268 10.60 3.70 8.27
C VAL A 268 10.80 2.80 7.06
N VAL A 269 10.95 1.51 7.29
CA VAL A 269 11.22 0.50 6.27
C VAL A 269 10.12 -0.56 6.25
N PHE A 270 9.36 -0.62 5.17
CA PHE A 270 8.25 -1.53 4.96
C PHE A 270 8.70 -2.82 4.29
N LEU A 271 8.42 -3.95 4.94
CA LEU A 271 8.92 -5.27 4.61
C LEU A 271 7.79 -6.29 4.56
N LYS A 272 7.98 -7.37 3.81
CA LYS A 272 7.10 -8.54 3.90
C LYS A 272 7.25 -9.23 5.26
N LYS A 273 6.18 -9.84 5.77
CA LYS A 273 6.20 -10.69 6.97
C LYS A 273 7.32 -11.74 6.95
N SER A 274 7.66 -12.30 5.79
CA SER A 274 8.74 -13.29 5.69
C SER A 274 10.15 -12.74 5.94
N ARG A 275 10.31 -11.41 6.02
CA ARG A 275 11.58 -10.72 6.25
C ARG A 275 11.60 -9.96 7.58
N LEU A 276 10.51 -10.01 8.35
CA LEU A 276 10.42 -9.43 9.68
C LEU A 276 9.63 -10.40 10.58
N PRO A 277 10.27 -11.01 11.60
CA PRO A 277 9.60 -11.98 12.48
C PRO A 277 8.36 -11.41 13.20
N GLY A 278 8.36 -10.11 13.50
CA GLY A 278 7.28 -9.39 14.17
C GLY A 278 6.41 -8.53 13.24
N PHE A 279 5.50 -7.77 13.86
CA PHE A 279 4.61 -6.82 13.17
C PHE A 279 5.30 -5.50 12.86
N ALA A 280 6.08 -5.01 13.82
CA ALA A 280 6.99 -3.90 13.69
C ALA A 280 8.17 -4.13 14.63
N GLY A 281 9.20 -3.30 14.51
CA GLY A 281 10.34 -3.34 15.41
C GLY A 281 11.25 -2.14 15.19
N TYR A 282 11.54 -1.39 16.24
CA TYR A 282 12.50 -0.29 16.22
C TYR A 282 13.93 -0.76 16.54
N ASP A 283 14.88 -0.44 15.66
CA ASP A 283 16.31 -0.65 15.85
C ASP A 283 17.00 0.66 16.23
N TYR A 284 17.41 0.77 17.49
CA TYR A 284 18.07 1.96 18.03
C TYR A 284 19.49 2.21 17.53
N LYS A 285 20.18 1.18 17.03
CA LYS A 285 21.55 1.29 16.51
C LYS A 285 21.54 1.94 15.14
N GLN A 286 20.54 1.61 14.32
CA GLN A 286 20.36 2.16 12.98
C GLN A 286 19.44 3.39 12.94
N ASP A 287 18.65 3.62 14.00
CA ASP A 287 17.55 4.60 14.05
C ASP A 287 16.52 4.33 12.94
N ILE A 288 16.04 3.07 12.90
CA ILE A 288 15.12 2.59 11.87
C ILE A 288 13.94 1.88 12.52
N LEU A 289 12.73 2.22 12.06
CA LEU A 289 11.51 1.47 12.35
C LEU A 289 11.22 0.51 11.19
N PHE A 290 11.29 -0.80 11.44
CA PHE A 290 10.86 -1.81 10.47
C PHE A 290 9.38 -2.11 10.67
N VAL A 291 8.62 -2.20 9.57
CA VAL A 291 7.17 -2.47 9.61
C VAL A 291 6.79 -3.56 8.63
N SER A 292 6.02 -4.53 9.09
CA SER A 292 5.56 -5.67 8.31
C SER A 292 4.32 -5.36 7.48
N ASP A 293 4.21 -5.98 6.30
CA ASP A 293 3.04 -5.92 5.42
C ASP A 293 1.78 -6.58 6.00
N THR A 294 1.86 -7.14 7.21
CA THR A 294 0.72 -7.58 8.00
C THR A 294 -0.19 -6.43 8.41
N LEU A 295 0.36 -5.22 8.61
CA LEU A 295 -0.39 -4.00 8.98
C LEU A 295 -1.21 -3.41 7.82
N HIS A 296 -1.38 -4.13 6.71
CA HIS A 296 -2.16 -3.71 5.56
C HIS A 296 -3.68 -3.60 5.81
N SER A 297 -4.17 -4.12 6.93
CA SER A 297 -5.60 -4.14 7.27
C SER A 297 -5.80 -4.08 8.78
N GLU A 298 -6.43 -3.02 9.29
CA GLU A 298 -6.76 -2.89 10.71
C GLU A 298 -7.62 -4.04 11.23
N LYS A 299 -8.60 -4.48 10.43
CA LYS A 299 -9.49 -5.60 10.81
C LYS A 299 -8.73 -6.92 10.92
N GLU A 300 -7.79 -7.18 10.02
CA GLU A 300 -6.98 -8.40 10.11
C GLU A 300 -5.98 -8.29 11.26
N PHE A 301 -5.44 -7.09 11.48
CA PHE A 301 -4.49 -6.83 12.56
C PHE A 301 -5.13 -6.94 13.95
N ALA A 302 -6.33 -6.39 14.15
CA ALA A 302 -7.07 -6.49 15.40
C ALA A 302 -7.38 -7.94 15.80
N LYS A 303 -7.61 -8.83 14.82
CA LYS A 303 -7.77 -10.28 15.08
C LYS A 303 -6.49 -10.97 15.53
N VAL A 304 -5.33 -10.38 15.24
CA VAL A 304 -4.03 -10.93 15.62
C VAL A 304 -3.63 -10.46 17.03
N LEU A 305 -4.18 -9.34 17.51
CA LEU A 305 -3.92 -8.76 18.82
C LEU A 305 -4.97 -9.13 19.89
N SER A 306 -5.95 -9.97 19.54
CA SER A 306 -7.15 -10.23 20.37
C SER A 306 -6.91 -11.14 21.58
N ASP A 307 -5.69 -11.60 21.81
CA ASP A 307 -5.33 -12.52 22.89
C ASP A 307 -4.74 -11.83 24.12
N ASN A 308 -4.85 -10.49 24.22
CA ASN A 308 -4.28 -9.67 25.29
C ASN A 308 -2.76 -9.81 25.49
N TYR A 309 -2.05 -10.42 24.52
CA TYR A 309 -0.62 -10.58 24.63
C TYR A 309 0.12 -9.22 24.63
N PHE A 310 -0.41 -8.25 23.88
CA PHE A 310 0.08 -6.88 23.81
C PHE A 310 -0.98 -5.88 24.31
N ALA A 311 -0.55 -4.77 24.91
CA ALA A 311 -1.40 -3.63 25.24
C ALA A 311 -1.82 -2.85 23.99
N ALA A 312 -1.03 -2.92 22.90
CA ALA A 312 -1.44 -2.42 21.60
C ALA A 312 -2.58 -3.27 21.04
N GLN A 313 -3.67 -2.62 20.63
CA GLN A 313 -4.88 -3.27 20.10
C GLN A 313 -5.20 -2.87 18.65
N ASN A 314 -4.42 -1.95 18.08
CA ASN A 314 -4.60 -1.42 16.74
C ASN A 314 -3.26 -0.88 16.20
N ILE A 315 -3.24 -0.46 14.93
CA ILE A 315 -2.02 0.04 14.27
C ILE A 315 -1.44 1.25 15.01
N LYS A 316 -2.29 2.18 15.46
CA LYS A 316 -1.87 3.35 16.26
C LYS A 316 -1.09 2.93 17.51
N GLY A 317 -1.66 2.02 18.30
CA GLY A 317 -1.03 1.48 19.50
C GLY A 317 0.31 0.81 19.20
N THR A 318 0.41 0.07 18.11
CA THR A 318 1.69 -0.52 17.68
C THR A 318 2.72 0.54 17.29
N MET A 319 2.33 1.60 16.59
CA MET A 319 3.26 2.71 16.30
C MET A 319 3.70 3.44 17.57
N ILE A 320 2.79 3.65 18.53
CA ILE A 320 3.13 4.23 19.84
C ILE A 320 4.13 3.33 20.59
N HIS A 321 3.91 2.02 20.60
CA HIS A 321 4.82 1.05 21.21
C HIS A 321 6.25 1.21 20.67
N GLU A 322 6.41 1.14 19.35
CA GLU A 322 7.74 1.23 18.70
C GLU A 322 8.39 2.60 18.85
N LEU A 323 7.61 3.68 18.78
CA LEU A 323 8.13 5.04 18.98
C LEU A 323 8.44 5.32 20.46
N THR A 324 7.82 4.60 21.39
CA THR A 324 8.19 4.62 22.81
C THR A 324 9.55 3.99 23.02
N HIS A 325 9.85 2.85 22.36
CA HIS A 325 11.22 2.29 22.34
C HIS A 325 12.23 3.31 21.83
N LYS A 326 11.92 4.02 20.73
CA LYS A 326 12.78 5.10 20.24
C LYS A 326 13.02 6.18 21.28
N LYS A 327 11.95 6.72 21.86
CA LYS A 327 12.03 7.77 22.88
C LYS A 327 12.85 7.33 24.10
N HIS A 328 12.70 6.08 24.52
CA HIS A 328 13.45 5.49 25.61
C HIS A 328 14.94 5.37 25.30
N TRP A 329 15.29 4.91 24.10
CA TRP A 329 16.69 4.87 23.65
C TRP A 329 17.30 6.26 23.44
N ASP A 330 16.54 7.24 22.98
CA ASP A 330 17.00 8.63 22.87
C ASP A 330 17.30 9.21 24.25
N SER A 331 16.44 8.95 25.23
CA SER A 331 16.64 9.28 26.65
C SER A 331 17.91 8.62 27.20
N ALA A 332 18.14 7.34 26.92
CA ALA A 332 19.36 6.63 27.32
C ALA A 332 20.63 7.17 26.64
N LYS A 333 20.57 7.51 25.34
CA LYS A 333 21.67 8.14 24.60
C LYS A 333 22.03 9.50 25.20
N ALA A 334 21.02 10.28 25.57
CA ALA A 334 21.20 11.54 26.25
C ALA A 334 21.84 11.32 27.63
N PHE A 335 21.32 10.38 28.44
CA PHE A 335 21.84 10.07 29.78
C PHE A 335 23.31 9.62 29.72
N TYR A 336 23.63 8.75 28.76
CA TYR A 336 24.99 8.35 28.46
C TYR A 336 25.89 9.55 28.12
N LYS A 337 25.40 10.48 27.29
CA LYS A 337 26.17 11.66 26.87
C LYS A 337 26.54 12.57 28.04
N ALA A 338 25.67 12.75 29.03
CA ALA A 338 26.02 13.52 30.23
C ALA A 338 26.93 12.78 31.21
N HIS A 339 26.94 11.44 31.15
CA HIS A 339 27.71 10.59 32.06
C HIS A 339 28.79 9.76 31.36
N LYS A 340 29.36 10.26 30.25
CA LYS A 340 30.32 9.52 29.40
C LYS A 340 31.51 8.91 30.13
N LYS A 341 31.93 9.50 31.25
CA LYS A 341 33.05 8.97 32.07
C LYS A 341 32.66 7.78 32.94
N ARG A 342 31.36 7.61 33.22
CA ARG A 342 30.82 6.60 34.13
C ARG A 342 30.42 5.31 33.41
N TYR A 343 30.02 5.41 32.15
CA TYR A 343 29.49 4.29 31.38
C TYR A 343 30.32 4.04 30.12
N ASN A 344 30.55 2.77 29.81
CA ASN A 344 31.32 2.33 28.64
C ASN A 344 30.44 2.09 27.39
N SER A 345 29.12 2.05 27.54
CA SER A 345 28.18 1.88 26.43
C SER A 345 26.81 2.52 26.75
N VAL A 346 26.00 2.72 25.72
CA VAL A 346 24.63 3.25 25.86
C VAL A 346 23.72 2.24 26.55
N GLU A 347 23.92 0.94 26.33
CA GLU A 347 23.16 -0.15 26.94
C GLU A 347 23.38 -0.19 28.46
N ARG A 348 24.62 0.05 28.92
CA ARG A 348 24.89 0.18 30.36
C ARG A 348 24.22 1.41 30.95
N ALA A 349 24.24 2.53 30.23
CA ALA A 349 23.53 3.75 30.65
C ALA A 349 22.01 3.53 30.69
N MET A 350 21.44 2.77 29.73
CA MET A 350 20.03 2.36 29.70
C MET A 350 19.67 1.52 30.93
N SER A 351 20.49 0.53 31.28
CA SER A 351 20.27 -0.30 32.48
C SER A 351 20.23 0.55 33.76
N GLU A 352 21.16 1.51 33.88
CA GLU A 352 21.27 2.39 35.04
C GLU A 352 20.13 3.41 35.12
N LEU A 353 19.75 4.00 33.98
CA LEU A 353 18.58 4.87 33.86
C LEU A 353 17.31 4.17 34.33
N ASN A 354 17.16 2.89 33.97
CA ASN A 354 15.99 2.09 34.35
C ASN A 354 16.07 1.48 35.76
N SER A 355 17.20 1.54 36.46
CA SER A 355 17.37 0.87 37.76
C SER A 355 16.29 1.24 38.78
N PRO A 356 15.88 2.53 38.95
CA PRO A 356 14.81 2.88 39.89
C PRO A 356 13.45 2.30 39.51
N LEU A 357 13.14 2.23 38.21
CA LEU A 357 11.93 1.61 37.68
C LEU A 357 11.94 0.10 37.91
N VAL A 358 13.05 -0.58 37.62
CA VAL A 358 13.22 -2.02 37.86
C VAL A 358 13.05 -2.35 39.34
N SER A 359 13.68 -1.60 40.24
CA SER A 359 13.53 -1.80 41.69
C SER A 359 12.08 -1.64 42.14
N TYR A 360 11.38 -0.65 41.60
CA TYR A 360 9.97 -0.42 41.91
C TYR A 360 9.09 -1.60 41.47
N VAL A 361 9.25 -2.07 40.23
CA VAL A 361 8.49 -3.22 39.70
C VAL A 361 8.79 -4.48 40.50
N LYS A 362 10.05 -4.75 40.83
CA LYS A 362 10.43 -5.89 41.70
C LYS A 362 9.79 -5.81 43.08
N GLU A 363 9.57 -4.61 43.61
CA GLU A 363 8.86 -4.45 44.88
C GLU A 363 7.37 -4.74 44.72
N GLN A 364 6.71 -4.25 43.66
CA GLN A 364 5.29 -4.55 43.42
C GLN A 364 5.05 -6.06 43.24
N LEU A 365 5.94 -6.75 42.52
CA LEU A 365 5.86 -8.20 42.32
C LEU A 365 5.94 -9.04 43.60
N LYS A 366 6.47 -8.49 44.71
CA LYS A 366 6.44 -9.17 46.02
C LYS A 366 5.06 -9.17 46.65
N HIS A 367 4.23 -8.18 46.31
CA HIS A 367 2.88 -7.98 46.87
C HIS A 367 1.80 -8.52 45.93
N ASP A 368 2.01 -8.40 44.61
CA ASP A 368 1.13 -8.93 43.58
C ASP A 368 1.94 -9.64 42.48
N TYR A 369 1.87 -10.97 42.45
CA TYR A 369 2.56 -11.78 41.45
C TYR A 369 2.04 -11.52 40.02
N ASN A 370 0.78 -11.09 39.88
CA ASN A 370 0.16 -10.81 38.58
C ASN A 370 0.33 -9.35 38.14
N TYR A 371 1.06 -8.53 38.90
CA TYR A 371 1.19 -7.09 38.67
C TYR A 371 1.53 -6.72 37.22
N LEU A 372 2.47 -7.45 36.60
CA LEU A 372 2.87 -7.19 35.20
C LEU A 372 1.87 -7.73 34.17
N TYR A 373 1.16 -8.82 34.48
CA TYR A 373 0.13 -9.37 33.60
C TYR A 373 -1.10 -8.45 33.52
N ASN A 374 -1.31 -7.58 34.52
CA ASN A 374 -2.30 -6.51 34.46
C ASN A 374 -1.93 -5.40 33.44
N ILE A 375 -0.67 -5.36 32.97
CA ILE A 375 -0.22 -4.47 31.90
C ILE A 375 -0.35 -5.18 30.55
N SER A 376 0.40 -6.27 30.36
CA SER A 376 0.27 -7.21 29.22
C SER A 376 1.18 -8.44 29.43
N ASP A 377 0.86 -9.56 28.77
CA ASP A 377 1.70 -10.76 28.82
C ASP A 377 3.11 -10.49 28.27
N ASN A 378 3.22 -9.67 27.21
CA ASN A 378 4.50 -9.25 26.63
C ASN A 378 5.37 -8.53 27.67
N ALA A 379 4.81 -7.57 28.42
CA ALA A 379 5.54 -6.87 29.47
C ALA A 379 6.05 -7.82 30.57
N ALA A 380 5.19 -8.75 31.01
CA ALA A 380 5.56 -9.73 32.03
C ALA A 380 6.68 -10.66 31.55
N ILE A 381 6.50 -11.31 30.39
CA ILE A 381 7.46 -12.26 29.82
C ILE A 381 8.80 -11.57 29.56
N ALA A 382 8.80 -10.36 28.99
CA ALA A 382 10.02 -9.62 28.71
C ALA A 382 10.77 -9.23 29.98
N PHE A 383 10.05 -8.74 31.00
CA PHE A 383 10.68 -8.37 32.28
C PHE A 383 11.34 -9.57 32.97
N TYR A 384 10.72 -10.75 32.95
CA TYR A 384 11.33 -11.97 33.48
C TYR A 384 12.56 -12.45 32.68
N ASN A 385 12.71 -12.00 31.44
CA ASN A 385 13.91 -12.20 30.61
C ASN A 385 14.87 -10.99 30.68
N ASP A 386 14.82 -10.21 31.76
CA ASP A 386 15.65 -9.03 32.02
C ASP A 386 15.53 -7.91 30.97
N ASN A 387 14.40 -7.84 30.26
CA ASN A 387 14.09 -6.77 29.31
C ASN A 387 12.98 -5.85 29.83
N ILE A 388 13.38 -4.76 30.48
CA ILE A 388 12.46 -3.72 30.98
C ILE A 388 11.85 -2.86 29.86
N ASN A 389 12.46 -2.84 28.67
CA ASN A 389 12.08 -1.91 27.62
C ASN A 389 10.67 -2.20 27.09
N GLU A 390 10.27 -3.47 27.03
CA GLU A 390 8.90 -3.84 26.65
C GLU A 390 7.88 -3.29 27.65
N LEU A 391 8.12 -3.41 28.96
CA LEU A 391 7.23 -2.81 29.96
C LEU A 391 7.08 -1.29 29.76
N VAL A 392 8.18 -0.59 29.48
CA VAL A 392 8.17 0.85 29.20
C VAL A 392 7.32 1.15 27.96
N ALA A 393 7.47 0.37 26.89
CA ALA A 393 6.69 0.54 25.67
C ALA A 393 5.19 0.24 25.87
N GLU A 394 4.86 -0.85 26.57
CA GLU A 394 3.50 -1.28 26.89
C GLU A 394 2.78 -0.24 27.78
N VAL A 395 3.45 0.29 28.81
CA VAL A 395 2.94 1.42 29.61
C VAL A 395 2.78 2.68 28.76
N GLY A 396 3.70 2.95 27.83
CA GLY A 396 3.60 4.05 26.88
C GLY A 396 2.35 3.98 25.99
N VAL A 397 1.94 2.78 25.59
CA VAL A 397 0.70 2.55 24.83
C VAL A 397 -0.54 2.78 25.69
N LEU A 398 -0.56 2.26 26.92
CA LEU A 398 -1.71 2.42 27.82
C LEU A 398 -1.89 3.87 28.30
N GLY A 399 -0.78 4.59 28.52
CA GLY A 399 -0.79 5.97 28.99
C GLY A 399 -1.57 6.10 30.31
N ASP A 400 -2.53 7.02 30.35
CA ASP A 400 -3.32 7.30 31.55
C ASP A 400 -4.32 6.18 31.91
N LYS A 401 -4.41 5.11 31.10
CA LYS A 401 -5.17 3.89 31.44
C LYS A 401 -4.45 2.96 32.41
N VAL A 402 -3.15 3.21 32.68
CA VAL A 402 -2.41 2.42 33.67
C VAL A 402 -2.98 2.68 35.07
N ALA A 403 -3.42 1.62 35.74
CA ALA A 403 -4.05 1.72 37.05
C ALA A 403 -3.10 2.20 38.15
N ASP A 404 -1.79 1.92 38.01
CA ASP A 404 -0.76 2.36 38.94
C ASP A 404 -0.11 3.69 38.49
N PRO A 405 -0.45 4.83 39.13
CA PRO A 405 0.09 6.13 38.75
C PRO A 405 1.59 6.26 39.07
N ASN A 406 2.12 5.50 40.04
CA ASN A 406 3.54 5.54 40.38
C ASN A 406 4.37 4.84 39.30
N LEU A 407 3.87 3.71 38.77
CA LEU A 407 4.47 3.06 37.61
C LEU A 407 4.52 4.01 36.41
N LEU A 408 3.38 4.63 36.08
CA LEU A 408 3.28 5.57 34.97
C LEU A 408 4.26 6.75 35.13
N ASN A 409 4.37 7.32 36.34
CA ASN A 409 5.32 8.41 36.61
C ASN A 409 6.77 7.98 36.43
N LYS A 410 7.15 6.80 36.93
CA LYS A 410 8.51 6.27 36.75
C LYS A 410 8.83 5.98 35.28
N VAL A 411 7.86 5.51 34.51
CA VAL A 411 8.01 5.37 33.05
C VAL A 411 8.18 6.74 32.38
N LYS A 412 7.40 7.75 32.77
CA LYS A 412 7.56 9.13 32.27
C LYS A 412 8.95 9.71 32.61
N GLU A 413 9.51 9.42 33.79
CA GLU A 413 10.87 9.82 34.18
C GLU A 413 11.93 9.23 33.23
N VAL A 414 11.91 7.92 32.98
CA VAL A 414 12.91 7.28 32.10
C VAL A 414 12.74 7.67 30.63
N LEU A 415 11.56 8.13 30.21
CA LEU A 415 11.28 8.60 28.85
C LEU A 415 11.60 10.09 28.61
N SER A 416 11.89 10.86 29.67
CA SER A 416 11.99 12.33 29.59
C SER A 416 13.39 12.90 29.82
N TRP A 417 14.40 12.04 29.94
CA TRP A 417 15.79 12.48 30.10
C TRP A 417 16.29 13.17 28.81
N LYS A 418 16.92 14.34 28.91
CA LYS A 418 17.31 15.21 27.77
C LYS A 418 18.77 15.62 27.77
#